data_AF-A0A3D5MPZ9-F1
#
_entry.id   AF-A0A3D5MPZ9-F1
#
_cell.length_a   1.000
_cell.length_b   1.000
_cell.length_c   1.000
_cell.angle_alpha   90.00
_cell.angle_beta   90.00
_cell.angle_gamma   90.00
#
_symmetry.space_group_name_H-M   'P 1'
#
loop_
_entity.id
_entity.type
_entity.pdbx_description
1 polymer ?
#
loop_
_entity_poly.entity_id
_entity_poly.type
_entity_poly.pdbx_seq_one_letter_code
_entity_poly.pdbx_strand_id
1 'polypeptide(L)'
;GRDIGTVVLPHADLKVYLDASFDRRVERRYRELEAKGYSPDLDAVREDMARRDRLDSTREAAPLAAAEDAVRIDTTDMTLEEVVEEVLRLAGRVGRNT
;
A
#
# COMPACT_ATOMS: atom_id res chain seq x y z
N GLY A 1 6.18 0.07 -4.16
CA GLY A 1 7.25 0.84 -3.47
C GLY A 1 6.65 2.12 -2.91
N ARG A 2 7.47 3.03 -2.36
CA ARG A 2 6.99 4.26 -1.69
C ARG A 2 6.92 5.49 -2.60
N ASP A 3 7.80 5.52 -3.59
CA ASP A 3 8.13 6.65 -4.46
C ASP A 3 8.16 6.24 -5.95
N ILE A 4 7.52 5.12 -6.28
CA ILE A 4 7.56 4.56 -7.63
C ILE A 4 6.85 5.49 -8.62
N GLY A 5 5.64 5.94 -8.29
CA GLY A 5 4.86 6.81 -9.19
C GLY A 5 5.31 8.28 -9.21
N THR A 6 6.15 8.69 -8.25
CA THR A 6 6.59 10.09 -8.08
C THR A 6 8.04 10.30 -8.49
N VAL A 7 8.91 9.31 -8.31
CA VAL A 7 10.36 9.44 -8.55
C VAL A 7 10.88 8.41 -9.55
N VAL A 8 10.59 7.11 -9.35
CA VAL A 8 11.24 6.04 -10.14
C VAL A 8 10.63 5.90 -11.54
N LEU A 9 9.30 5.91 -11.64
CA LEU A 9 8.52 5.79 -12.87
C LEU A 9 7.44 6.89 -12.94
N PRO A 10 7.84 8.17 -13.00
CA PRO A 10 6.91 9.30 -13.01
C PRO A 10 6.02 9.36 -14.26
N HIS A 11 6.35 8.60 -15.30
CA HIS A 11 5.59 8.53 -16.55
C HIS A 11 4.94 7.16 -16.78
N ALA A 12 4.77 6.35 -15.72
CA ALA A 12 4.03 5.09 -15.84
C ALA A 12 2.60 5.34 -16.33
N ASP A 13 2.15 4.52 -17.29
CA ASP A 13 0.80 4.64 -17.88
C ASP A 13 -0.33 4.38 -16.87
N LEU A 14 -0.03 3.64 -15.80
CA LEU A 14 -0.90 3.42 -14.66
C LEU A 14 -0.09 3.52 -13.36
N LYS A 15 -0.57 4.36 -12.44
CA LYS A 15 -0.08 4.45 -11.07
C LYS A 15 -1.21 4.10 -10.11
N VAL A 16 -0.96 3.13 -9.24
CA VAL A 16 -1.91 2.70 -8.21
C VAL A 16 -1.32 3.01 -6.85
N TYR A 17 -2.10 3.66 -5.99
CA TYR A 17 -1.77 3.89 -4.59
C TYR A 17 -2.72 3.05 -3.72
N LEU A 18 -2.23 1.91 -3.23
CA LEU A 18 -2.98 1.06 -2.32
C LEU A 18 -2.89 1.60 -0.90
N ASP A 19 -4.03 1.74 -0.24
CA ASP A 19 -4.13 2.13 1.16
C ASP A 19 -5.09 1.22 1.91
N ALA A 20 -5.09 1.33 3.24
CA ALA A 20 -6.08 0.72 4.12
C ALA A 20 -6.03 1.41 5.49
N SER A 21 -7.12 1.29 6.24
CA SER A 21 -7.17 1.75 7.62
C SER A 21 -6.00 1.17 8.42
N PHE A 22 -5.48 1.99 9.33
CA PHE A 22 -4.31 1.61 10.11
C PHE A 22 -4.55 0.32 10.91
N ASP A 23 -5.70 0.21 11.59
CA ASP A 23 -6.06 -0.99 12.35
C ASP A 23 -6.12 -2.25 11.48
N ARG A 24 -6.63 -2.14 10.24
CA ARG A 24 -6.65 -3.28 9.32
C ARG A 24 -5.25 -3.71 8.90
N ARG A 25 -4.35 -2.74 8.66
CA ARG A 25 -2.94 -3.04 8.34
C ARG A 25 -2.23 -3.70 9.53
N VAL A 26 -2.47 -3.23 10.75
CA VAL A 26 -1.95 -3.81 12.00
C VAL A 26 -2.43 -5.25 12.17
N GLU A 27 -3.73 -5.50 12.02
CA GLU A 27 -4.32 -6.85 12.10
C GLU A 27 -3.71 -7.81 11.07
N ARG A 28 -3.63 -7.39 9.80
CA ARG A 28 -3.02 -8.20 8.72
C ARG A 28 -1.57 -8.52 9.04
N ARG A 29 -0.80 -7.55 9.54
CA ARG A 29 0.61 -7.74 9.91
C ARG A 29 0.78 -8.69 11.10
N TYR A 30 -0.06 -8.55 12.12
CA TYR A 30 -0.08 -9.44 13.28
C TYR A 30 -0.31 -10.89 12.84
N ARG A 31 -1.36 -11.13 12.04
CA ARG A 31 -1.68 -12.48 11.50
C ARG A 31 -0.57 -13.04 10.61
N GLU A 32 0.09 -12.20 9.81
CA GLU A 32 1.24 -12.61 9.00
C GLU A 32 2.41 -13.11 9.86
N LEU A 33 2.68 -12.45 10.98
CA LEU A 33 3.73 -12.83 11.93
C LEU A 33 3.37 -14.12 12.66
N GLU A 34 2.12 -14.28 13.12
CA GLU A 34 1.62 -15.53 13.71
C GLU A 34 1.75 -16.71 12.73
N ALA A 35 1.36 -16.52 11.47
CA ALA A 35 1.45 -17.55 10.43
C ALA A 35 2.90 -17.98 10.13
N LYS A 36 3.88 -17.12 10.42
CA LYS A 36 5.31 -17.43 10.30
C LYS A 36 5.89 -18.11 11.55
N GLY A 37 5.07 -18.42 12.55
CA GLY A 37 5.46 -19.08 13.79
C GLY A 37 6.02 -18.14 14.86
N TYR A 38 5.87 -16.82 14.68
CA TYR A 38 6.19 -15.86 15.74
C TYR A 38 5.03 -15.75 16.74
N SER A 39 5.32 -15.27 17.94
CA SER A 39 4.32 -14.85 18.93
C SER A 39 4.40 -13.33 19.12
N PRO A 40 3.93 -12.54 18.14
CA PRO A 40 4.01 -11.08 18.22
C PRO A 40 3.10 -10.53 19.31
N ASP A 41 3.45 -9.38 19.86
CA ASP A 41 2.55 -8.57 20.67
C ASP A 41 1.82 -7.55 19.77
N LEU A 42 0.49 -7.44 19.92
CA LEU A 42 -0.33 -6.61 19.03
C LEU A 42 0.00 -5.12 19.16
N ASP A 43 0.28 -4.65 20.38
CA ASP A 43 0.61 -3.24 20.62
C ASP A 43 2.01 -2.91 20.10
N ALA A 44 2.97 -3.82 20.26
CA ALA A 44 4.29 -3.68 19.66
C ALA A 44 4.23 -3.62 18.12
N VAL A 45 3.38 -4.44 17.48
CA VAL A 45 3.15 -4.37 16.02
C VAL A 45 2.55 -3.02 15.63
N ARG A 46 1.56 -2.54 16.40
CA ARG A 46 0.94 -1.23 16.18
C ARG A 46 1.97 -0.11 16.26
N GLU A 47 2.78 -0.07 17.31
CA GLU A 47 3.80 0.96 17.51
C GLU A 47 4.86 0.95 16.41
N ASP A 48 5.37 -0.24 16.02
CA ASP A 48 6.35 -0.36 14.94
C ASP A 48 5.77 0.17 13.61
N MET A 49 4.53 -0.19 13.30
CA MET A 49 3.87 0.25 12.08
C MET A 49 3.62 1.76 12.07
N ALA A 50 3.12 2.34 13.17
CA ALA A 50 2.93 3.79 13.27
C ALA A 50 4.24 4.56 13.10
N ARG A 51 5.30 4.07 13.73
CA ARG A 51 6.65 4.65 13.62
C ARG A 51 7.14 4.59 12.17
N ARG A 52 6.97 3.46 11.49
CA ARG A 52 7.41 3.27 10.10
C ARG A 52 6.62 4.15 9.13
N ASP A 53 5.30 4.21 9.25
CA ASP A 53 4.44 5.07 8.43
C ASP A 53 4.84 6.54 8.57
N ARG A 54 5.13 6.99 9.79
CA ARG A 54 5.62 8.34 10.05
C ARG A 54 6.97 8.57 9.37
N LEU A 55 7.95 7.71 9.60
CA LEU A 55 9.28 7.86 9.01
C LEU A 55 9.24 7.85 7.48
N ASP A 56 8.40 7.01 6.89
CA ASP A 56 8.26 6.90 5.44
C ASP A 56 7.57 8.11 4.83
N SER A 57 6.58 8.72 5.51
CA SER A 57 5.87 9.90 5.04
C SER A 57 6.61 11.22 5.29
N THR A 58 7.47 11.29 6.32
CA THR A 58 8.18 12.53 6.69
C THR A 58 9.64 12.58 6.23
N ARG A 59 10.15 11.58 5.51
CA ARG A 59 11.53 11.62 4.99
C ARG A 59 11.68 12.74 3.95
N GLU A 60 12.78 13.49 4.04
CA GLU A 60 13.05 14.61 3.12
C GLU A 60 13.21 14.13 1.66
N ALA A 61 13.92 13.02 1.47
CA ALA A 61 14.13 12.42 0.16
C ALA A 61 13.04 11.39 -0.17
N ALA A 62 12.29 11.66 -1.23
CA ALA A 62 11.30 10.77 -1.83
C ALA A 62 10.22 10.25 -0.83
N PRO A 63 9.51 11.11 -0.08
CA PRO A 63 8.52 10.66 0.89
C PRO A 63 7.47 9.71 0.29
N LEU A 64 6.91 8.83 1.12
CA LEU A 64 5.72 8.06 0.77
C LEU A 64 4.59 9.04 0.47
N ALA A 65 4.27 9.19 -0.81
CA ALA A 65 3.23 10.07 -1.31
C ALA A 65 2.57 9.45 -2.53
N ALA A 66 1.27 9.63 -2.66
CA ALA A 66 0.57 9.33 -3.89
C ALA A 66 1.00 10.35 -4.97
N ALA A 67 1.29 9.87 -6.18
CA ALA A 67 1.43 10.76 -7.33
C ALA A 67 0.07 11.42 -7.61
N GLU A 68 0.07 12.64 -8.17
CA GLU A 68 -1.16 13.40 -8.44
C GLU A 68 -2.13 12.65 -9.36
N ASP A 69 -1.60 11.87 -10.29
CA ASP A 69 -2.32 11.05 -11.25
C ASP A 69 -2.51 9.58 -10.80
N ALA A 70 -2.14 9.25 -9.55
CA ALA A 70 -2.33 7.90 -9.03
C ALA A 70 -3.80 7.62 -8.68
N VAL A 71 -4.28 6.45 -9.08
CA VAL A 71 -5.58 5.93 -8.63
C VAL A 71 -5.41 5.37 -7.22
N ARG A 72 -6.08 5.98 -6.25
CA ARG A 72 -6.12 5.49 -4.87
C ARG A 72 -7.16 4.37 -4.73
N ILE A 73 -6.75 3.26 -4.11
CA ILE A 73 -7.63 2.12 -3.80
C ILE A 73 -7.57 1.89 -2.30
N ASP A 74 -8.70 2.03 -1.62
CA ASP A 74 -8.85 1.64 -0.22
C ASP A 74 -9.16 0.15 -0.14
N THR A 75 -8.25 -0.61 0.45
CA THR A 75 -8.30 -2.07 0.57
C THR A 75 -8.71 -2.53 1.96
N THR A 76 -9.24 -1.64 2.80
CA THR A 76 -9.63 -1.95 4.20
C THR A 76 -10.52 -3.19 4.27
N ASP A 77 -11.61 -3.18 3.50
CA ASP A 77 -12.61 -4.24 3.50
C ASP A 77 -12.49 -5.19 2.31
N MET A 78 -11.39 -5.11 1.54
CA MET A 78 -11.15 -5.97 0.38
C MET A 78 -10.36 -7.23 0.76
N THR A 79 -10.70 -8.34 0.11
CA THR A 79 -9.90 -9.56 0.01
C THR A 79 -8.73 -9.38 -0.96
N LEU A 80 -7.77 -10.32 -0.95
CA LEU A 80 -6.65 -10.28 -1.89
C LEU A 80 -7.15 -10.37 -3.34
N GLU A 81 -8.12 -11.24 -3.58
CA GLU A 81 -8.72 -11.50 -4.89
C GLU A 81 -9.38 -10.24 -5.45
N GLU A 82 -10.18 -9.53 -4.63
CA GLU A 82 -10.81 -8.27 -5.03
C GLU A 82 -9.78 -7.17 -5.33
N VAL A 83 -8.69 -7.08 -4.54
CA VAL A 83 -7.62 -6.11 -4.82
C VAL A 83 -6.95 -6.42 -6.15
N VAL A 84 -6.65 -7.70 -6.41
CA VAL A 84 -6.04 -8.13 -7.68
C VAL A 84 -6.97 -7.85 -8.85
N GLU A 85 -8.25 -8.18 -8.74
CA GLU A 85 -9.25 -7.93 -9.77
C GLU A 85 -9.36 -6.44 -10.10
N GLU A 86 -9.42 -5.58 -9.09
CA GLU A 86 -9.53 -4.13 -9.28
C GLU A 86 -8.28 -3.55 -9.98
N VAL A 87 -7.07 -4.00 -9.60
CA VAL A 87 -5.83 -3.58 -10.26
C VAL A 87 -5.79 -4.04 -11.73
N LEU A 88 -6.18 -5.29 -12.01
CA LEU A 88 -6.26 -5.81 -13.37
C LEU A 88 -7.30 -5.04 -14.21
N ARG A 89 -8.44 -4.70 -13.61
CA ARG A 89 -9.50 -3.91 -14.23
C ARG A 89 -9.01 -2.52 -14.62
N LEU A 90 -8.17 -1.88 -13.79
CA LEU A 90 -7.55 -0.59 -14.09
C LEU A 90 -6.51 -0.73 -15.21
N ALA A 91 -5.63 -1.73 -15.13
CA ALA A 91 -4.62 -1.99 -16.15
C ALA A 91 -5.24 -2.25 -17.54
N GLY A 92 -6.34 -3.01 -17.59
CA GLY A 92 -7.07 -3.28 -18.83
C GLY A 92 -7.74 -2.04 -19.45
N ARG A 93 -8.01 -0.97 -18.69
CA ARG A 93 -8.52 0.29 -19.26
C ARG A 93 -7.42 1.07 -19.98
N VAL A 94 -6.20 1.04 -19.45
CA VAL A 94 -5.05 1.72 -20.05
C VAL A 94 -4.66 1.03 -21.36
N GLY A 95 -4.53 -0.30 -21.36
CA GLY A 95 -4.14 -1.05 -22.56
C GLY A 95 -5.16 -1.07 -23.72
N ARG A 96 -6.37 -0.54 -23.53
CA ARG A 96 -7.38 -0.39 -24.60
C ARG A 96 -7.44 1.02 -25.21
N ASN A 97 -6.74 1.99 -24.63
CA ASN A 97 -6.71 3.39 -25.07
C ASN A 97 -5.43 3.78 -25.83
N THR A 98 -4.49 2.84 -25.98
CA THR A 98 -3.29 2.89 -26.85
C THR A 98 -3.50 2.05 -28.10
#